data_AF-A0A969JVV1-F1
#
_entry.id   AF-A0A969JVV1-F1
#
_cell.length_a   1.000
_cell.length_b   1.000
_cell.length_c   1.000
_cell.angle_alpha   90.00
_cell.angle_beta   90.00
_cell.angle_gamma   90.00
#
_symmetry.space_group_name_H-M   'P 1'
#
loop_
_entity.id
_entity.type
_entity.pdbx_description
1 polymer ?
#
loop_
_entity_poly.entity_id
_entity_poly.type
_entity_poly.pdbx_seq_one_letter_code
_entity_poly.pdbx_strand_id
1 'polypeptide(L)'
;MTAAQRLNPCPQPVMDIAQMSPAAQVYWRESTAGRAAKLEGRTFVPLKLLVQQYPQFIPGHLRLAEAYEAYGKAPEALVVLQGASSRYPNDVDLLNRRIQALAKAEKWMEGSIAARQFALLNPDHPQAPQFAQLADENLQLYRKDLKRQLTGNVIGNVITGALGYAVTGSLIGPLNSLQTSFCCCGANRPWGKAWPSVPKRNWIW
;
A
#
# COMPACT_ATOMS: atom_id res chain seq x y z
N MET A 1 -33.57 21.81 6.47
CA MET A 1 -32.55 21.25 5.55
C MET A 1 -31.24 21.13 6.32
N THR A 2 -30.95 19.98 6.90
CA THR A 2 -29.75 19.79 7.72
C THR A 2 -28.65 19.15 6.88
N ALA A 3 -27.55 19.89 6.75
CA ALA A 3 -26.32 19.55 6.06
C ALA A 3 -25.52 18.46 6.80
N ALA A 4 -26.10 17.27 6.95
CA ALA A 4 -25.31 16.07 7.20
C ALA A 4 -24.64 15.71 5.87
N GLN A 5 -23.39 16.18 5.73
CA GLN A 5 -22.49 15.88 4.63
C GLN A 5 -22.62 14.40 4.24
N ARG A 6 -23.04 14.15 3.00
CA ARG A 6 -22.92 12.85 2.35
C ARG A 6 -21.43 12.54 2.27
N LEU A 7 -20.87 11.93 3.32
CA LEU A 7 -19.63 11.18 3.19
C LEU A 7 -19.97 10.05 2.23
N ASN A 8 -19.74 10.26 0.92
CA ASN A 8 -19.87 9.18 -0.05
C ASN A 8 -18.85 8.11 0.38
N PRO A 9 -19.30 6.96 0.90
CA PRO A 9 -18.38 5.92 1.32
C PRO A 9 -17.54 5.51 0.10
N CYS A 10 -16.25 5.24 0.31
CA CYS A 10 -15.44 4.64 -0.76
C CYS A 10 -16.18 3.39 -1.24
N PRO A 11 -16.38 3.22 -2.56
CA PRO A 11 -17.06 2.06 -3.09
C PRO A 11 -16.35 0.80 -2.61
N GLN A 12 -17.13 -0.18 -2.15
CA GLN A 12 -16.58 -1.44 -1.66
C GLN A 12 -15.83 -2.17 -2.78
N PRO A 13 -14.72 -2.84 -2.48
CA PRO A 13 -13.98 -3.61 -3.47
C PRO A 13 -14.87 -4.72 -4.06
N VAL A 14 -14.83 -4.87 -5.38
CA VAL A 14 -15.56 -5.90 -6.13
C VAL A 14 -14.54 -6.85 -6.74
N MET A 15 -14.72 -8.14 -6.44
CA MET A 15 -13.84 -9.21 -6.92
C MET A 15 -14.42 -9.95 -8.12
N ASP A 16 -15.74 -9.99 -8.25
CA ASP A 16 -16.42 -10.73 -9.30
C ASP A 16 -16.83 -9.81 -10.46
N ILE A 17 -16.39 -10.14 -11.67
CA ILE A 17 -16.73 -9.40 -12.89
C ILE A 17 -18.23 -9.49 -13.22
N ALA A 18 -18.93 -10.56 -12.79
CA ALA A 18 -20.36 -10.72 -13.02
C ALA A 18 -21.20 -9.67 -12.27
N GLN A 19 -20.66 -9.13 -11.17
CA GLN A 19 -21.30 -8.07 -10.39
C GLN A 19 -21.07 -6.66 -10.98
N MET A 20 -20.25 -6.56 -12.03
CA MET A 20 -19.93 -5.31 -12.69
C MET A 20 -20.91 -5.01 -13.84
N SER A 21 -21.00 -3.73 -14.21
CA SER A 21 -21.82 -3.30 -15.35
C SER A 21 -21.41 -3.98 -16.67
N PRO A 22 -22.30 -4.10 -17.67
CA PRO A 22 -21.98 -4.69 -18.96
C PRO A 22 -20.76 -4.05 -19.66
N ALA A 23 -20.58 -2.73 -19.53
CA ALA A 23 -19.42 -2.03 -20.10
C ALA A 23 -18.09 -2.49 -19.45
N ALA A 24 -18.05 -2.66 -18.13
CA ALA A 24 -16.89 -3.22 -17.44
C ALA A 24 -16.58 -4.65 -17.89
N GLN A 25 -17.61 -5.48 -18.09
CA GLN A 25 -17.48 -6.84 -18.61
C GLN A 25 -16.89 -6.86 -20.02
N VAL A 26 -17.27 -5.90 -20.88
CA VAL A 26 -16.67 -5.73 -22.22
C VAL A 26 -15.19 -5.39 -22.11
N TYR A 27 -14.79 -4.42 -21.29
CA TYR A 27 -13.36 -4.11 -21.09
C TYR A 27 -12.57 -5.32 -20.58
N TRP A 28 -13.13 -6.07 -19.64
CA TRP A 28 -12.51 -7.29 -19.13
C TRP A 28 -12.32 -8.33 -20.24
N ARG A 29 -13.34 -8.59 -21.06
CA ARG A 29 -13.25 -9.52 -22.18
C ARG A 29 -12.22 -9.07 -23.22
N GLU A 30 -12.24 -7.81 -23.63
CA GLU A 30 -11.30 -7.30 -24.63
C GLU A 30 -9.86 -7.36 -24.13
N SER A 31 -9.61 -6.99 -22.86
CA SER A 31 -8.29 -7.13 -22.27
C SER A 31 -7.83 -8.59 -22.19
N THR A 32 -8.74 -9.53 -21.92
CA THR A 32 -8.47 -10.97 -21.88
C THR A 32 -8.04 -11.46 -23.26
N ALA A 33 -8.80 -11.10 -24.30
CA ALA A 33 -8.48 -11.42 -25.68
C ALA A 33 -7.15 -10.79 -26.13
N GLY A 34 -6.90 -9.53 -25.78
CA GLY A 34 -5.64 -8.85 -26.06
C GLY A 34 -4.44 -9.52 -25.41
N ARG A 35 -4.55 -9.94 -24.14
CA ARG A 35 -3.49 -10.67 -23.43
C ARG A 35 -3.22 -12.03 -24.06
N ALA A 36 -4.27 -12.79 -24.39
CA ALA A 36 -4.12 -14.08 -25.06
C ALA A 36 -3.42 -13.95 -26.42
N ALA A 37 -3.74 -12.88 -27.16
CA ALA A 37 -3.12 -12.58 -28.44
C ALA A 37 -1.77 -11.83 -28.34
N LYS A 38 -1.30 -11.50 -27.12
CA LYS A 38 -0.10 -10.65 -26.88
C LYS A 38 -0.14 -9.32 -27.65
N LEU A 39 -1.32 -8.73 -27.78
CA LEU A 39 -1.54 -7.45 -28.46
C LEU A 39 -1.61 -6.32 -27.45
N GLU A 40 -0.54 -5.53 -27.37
CA GLU A 40 -0.36 -4.49 -26.36
C GLU A 40 -1.55 -3.52 -26.27
N GLY A 41 -1.98 -2.94 -27.40
CA GLY A 41 -3.09 -1.99 -27.44
C GLY A 41 -4.41 -2.62 -26.97
N ARG A 42 -4.69 -3.86 -27.40
CA ARG A 42 -5.90 -4.60 -27.00
C ARG A 42 -5.83 -5.08 -25.55
N THR A 43 -4.65 -5.11 -24.93
CA THR A 43 -4.49 -5.35 -23.50
C THR A 43 -4.68 -4.06 -22.70
N PHE A 44 -3.86 -3.04 -22.95
CA PHE A 44 -3.77 -1.88 -22.05
C PHE A 44 -4.92 -0.90 -22.19
N VAL A 45 -5.43 -0.63 -23.40
CA VAL A 45 -6.53 0.31 -23.58
C VAL A 45 -7.75 -0.09 -22.76
N PRO A 46 -8.30 -1.31 -22.89
CA PRO A 46 -9.45 -1.71 -22.08
C PRO A 46 -9.12 -1.82 -20.58
N LEU A 47 -7.92 -2.27 -20.19
CA LEU A 47 -7.56 -2.35 -18.76
C LEU A 47 -7.49 -0.97 -18.12
N LYS A 48 -6.90 0.02 -18.80
CA LYS A 48 -6.83 1.40 -18.32
C LYS A 48 -8.23 1.98 -18.15
N LEU A 49 -9.11 1.81 -19.15
CA LEU A 49 -10.50 2.26 -19.05
C LEU A 49 -11.24 1.55 -17.90
N LEU A 50 -11.03 0.25 -17.72
CA LEU A 50 -11.63 -0.53 -16.65
C LEU A 50 -11.23 0.02 -15.27
N VAL A 51 -9.94 0.21 -15.00
CA VAL A 51 -9.49 0.70 -13.68
C VAL A 51 -9.82 2.17 -13.43
N GLN A 52 -9.94 2.98 -14.49
CA GLN A 52 -10.30 4.39 -14.39
C GLN A 52 -11.80 4.58 -14.12
N GLN A 53 -12.65 3.87 -14.85
CA GLN A 53 -14.11 4.00 -14.73
C GLN A 53 -14.68 3.17 -13.59
N TYR A 54 -14.00 2.07 -13.24
CA TYR A 54 -14.43 1.12 -12.22
C TYR A 54 -13.30 0.83 -11.22
N PRO A 55 -12.82 1.85 -10.49
CA PRO A 55 -11.68 1.71 -9.58
C PRO A 55 -11.90 0.69 -8.47
N GLN A 56 -13.15 0.34 -8.15
CA GLN A 56 -13.51 -0.68 -7.17
C GLN A 56 -13.28 -2.12 -7.63
N PHE A 57 -13.09 -2.35 -8.92
CA PHE A 57 -12.85 -3.68 -9.43
C PHE A 57 -11.37 -4.07 -9.27
N ILE A 58 -11.05 -4.72 -8.16
CA ILE A 58 -9.68 -5.06 -7.74
C ILE A 58 -8.93 -5.91 -8.78
N PRO A 59 -9.55 -6.95 -9.40
CA PRO A 59 -8.87 -7.75 -10.41
C PRO A 59 -8.43 -6.94 -11.63
N GLY A 60 -9.09 -5.82 -11.93
CA GLY A 60 -8.67 -4.90 -12.98
C GLY A 60 -7.29 -4.29 -12.73
N HIS A 61 -7.04 -3.82 -11.50
CA HIS A 61 -5.75 -3.24 -11.09
C HIS A 61 -4.65 -4.29 -11.08
N LEU A 62 -4.91 -5.46 -10.48
CA LEU A 62 -3.97 -6.58 -10.43
C LEU A 62 -3.58 -7.01 -11.85
N ARG A 63 -4.56 -7.19 -12.74
CA ARG A 63 -4.30 -7.57 -14.13
C ARG A 63 -3.56 -6.49 -14.92
N LEU A 64 -3.86 -5.22 -14.68
CA LEU A 64 -3.14 -4.11 -15.31
C LEU A 64 -1.67 -4.09 -14.87
N ALA A 65 -1.40 -4.28 -13.58
CA ALA A 65 -0.04 -4.38 -13.06
C ALA A 65 0.70 -5.60 -13.64
N GLU A 66 0.08 -6.78 -13.68
CA GLU A 66 0.64 -7.98 -14.32
C GLU A 66 0.93 -7.75 -15.80
N ALA A 67 0.04 -7.07 -16.52
CA ALA A 67 0.27 -6.72 -17.92
C ALA A 67 1.48 -5.80 -18.05
N TYR A 68 1.62 -4.78 -17.20
CA TYR A 68 2.81 -3.93 -17.21
C TYR A 68 4.09 -4.73 -16.92
N GLU A 69 4.10 -5.60 -15.92
CA GLU A 69 5.25 -6.47 -15.64
C GLU A 69 5.61 -7.36 -16.84
N ALA A 70 4.62 -7.98 -17.49
CA ALA A 70 4.84 -8.87 -18.63
C ALA A 70 5.45 -8.17 -19.86
N TYR A 71 5.24 -6.85 -19.99
CA TYR A 71 5.82 -6.03 -21.06
C TYR A 71 7.06 -5.24 -20.59
N GLY A 72 7.65 -5.59 -19.44
CA GLY A 72 8.87 -4.95 -18.93
C GLY A 72 8.66 -3.55 -18.34
N LYS A 73 7.42 -3.14 -18.13
CA LYS A 73 7.01 -1.81 -17.62
C LYS A 73 6.83 -1.82 -16.10
N ALA A 74 7.87 -2.28 -15.40
CA ALA A 74 7.83 -2.45 -13.93
C ALA A 74 7.50 -1.15 -13.16
N PRO A 75 8.00 0.05 -13.56
CA PRO A 75 7.62 1.30 -12.90
C PRO A 75 6.11 1.57 -12.95
N GLU A 76 5.47 1.35 -14.10
CA GLU A 76 4.03 1.55 -14.30
C GLU A 76 3.20 0.53 -13.52
N ALA A 77 3.66 -0.72 -13.44
CA ALA A 77 3.03 -1.73 -12.58
C ALA A 77 3.00 -1.28 -11.11
N LEU A 78 4.13 -0.74 -10.62
CA LEU A 78 4.23 -0.26 -9.26
C LEU A 78 3.31 0.94 -8.99
N VAL A 79 3.19 1.87 -9.94
CA VAL A 79 2.27 3.02 -9.83
C VAL A 79 0.82 2.56 -9.69
N VAL A 80 0.39 1.58 -10.51
CA VAL A 80 -0.96 1.02 -10.42
C VAL A 80 -1.20 0.36 -9.06
N LEU A 81 -0.28 -0.50 -8.62
CA LEU A 81 -0.40 -1.21 -7.34
C LEU A 81 -0.37 -0.25 -6.14
N GLN A 82 0.45 0.79 -6.19
CA GLN A 82 0.49 1.82 -5.15
C GLN A 82 -0.82 2.58 -5.09
N GLY A 83 -1.34 3.07 -6.21
CA GLY A 83 -2.62 3.79 -6.26
C GLY A 83 -3.79 2.92 -5.77
N ALA A 84 -3.83 1.67 -6.19
CA ALA A 84 -4.87 0.72 -5.81
C ALA A 84 -4.79 0.34 -4.32
N SER A 85 -3.62 -0.03 -3.80
CA SER A 85 -3.44 -0.39 -2.38
C SER A 85 -3.60 0.80 -1.44
N SER A 86 -3.31 2.03 -1.87
CA SER A 86 -3.63 3.24 -1.09
C SER A 86 -5.14 3.48 -0.98
N ARG A 87 -5.91 3.10 -2.00
CA ARG A 87 -7.38 3.21 -1.99
C ARG A 87 -8.05 2.06 -1.24
N TYR A 88 -7.47 0.86 -1.32
CA TYR A 88 -7.96 -0.37 -0.70
C TYR A 88 -6.90 -0.95 0.25
N PRO A 89 -6.59 -0.26 1.38
CA PRO A 89 -5.48 -0.63 2.26
C PRO A 89 -5.67 -1.98 2.99
N ASN A 90 -6.89 -2.49 3.03
CA ASN A 90 -7.21 -3.78 3.66
C ASN A 90 -7.29 -4.92 2.64
N ASP A 91 -7.10 -4.65 1.35
CA ASP A 91 -7.04 -5.68 0.32
C ASP A 91 -5.65 -6.34 0.33
N VAL A 92 -5.62 -7.57 0.83
CA VAL A 92 -4.37 -8.30 1.05
C VAL A 92 -3.66 -8.63 -0.26
N ASP A 93 -4.41 -8.92 -1.33
CA ASP A 93 -3.83 -9.28 -2.62
C ASP A 93 -3.11 -8.09 -3.26
N LEU A 94 -3.73 -6.91 -3.26
CA LEU A 94 -3.10 -5.67 -3.72
C LEU A 94 -1.85 -5.33 -2.92
N LEU A 95 -1.92 -5.45 -1.59
CA LEU A 95 -0.78 -5.13 -0.74
C LEU A 95 0.38 -6.11 -0.96
N ASN A 96 0.09 -7.42 -1.03
CA ASN A 96 1.08 -8.44 -1.33
C ASN A 96 1.74 -8.20 -2.69
N ARG A 97 0.95 -7.92 -3.74
CA ARG A 97 1.51 -7.63 -5.06
C ARG A 97 2.34 -6.36 -5.08
N ARG A 98 1.93 -5.31 -4.36
CA ARG A 98 2.74 -4.11 -4.21
C ARG A 98 4.08 -4.42 -3.55
N ILE A 99 4.10 -5.16 -2.43
CA ILE A 99 5.34 -5.47 -1.73
C ILE A 99 6.26 -6.34 -2.58
N GLN A 100 5.72 -7.31 -3.32
CA GLN A 100 6.49 -8.11 -4.28
C GLN A 100 7.07 -7.23 -5.40
N ALA A 101 6.30 -6.29 -5.95
CA ALA A 101 6.81 -5.35 -6.96
C ALA A 101 7.90 -4.43 -6.41
N LEU A 102 7.77 -3.95 -5.16
CA LEU A 102 8.80 -3.18 -4.46
C LEU A 102 10.08 -3.99 -4.25
N ALA A 103 9.94 -5.25 -3.83
CA ALA A 103 11.06 -6.17 -3.68
C ALA A 103 11.80 -6.40 -5.01
N LYS A 104 11.07 -6.67 -6.10
CA LYS A 104 11.68 -6.80 -7.45
C LYS A 104 12.41 -5.53 -7.91
N ALA A 105 11.94 -4.36 -7.47
CA ALA A 105 12.55 -3.07 -7.76
C ALA A 105 13.65 -2.67 -6.75
N GLU A 106 14.04 -3.58 -5.85
CA GLU A 106 15.00 -3.36 -4.77
C GLU A 106 14.63 -2.21 -3.81
N LYS A 107 13.35 -1.84 -3.78
CA LYS A 107 12.74 -0.85 -2.89
C LYS A 107 12.37 -1.49 -1.56
N TRP A 108 13.37 -2.09 -0.92
CA TRP A 108 13.23 -2.90 0.29
C TRP A 108 12.65 -2.11 1.47
N MET A 109 13.05 -0.84 1.62
CA MET A 109 12.56 0.00 2.72
C MET A 109 11.06 0.27 2.59
N GLU A 110 10.60 0.64 1.40
CA GLU A 110 9.18 0.87 1.12
C GLU A 110 8.35 -0.41 1.28
N GLY A 111 8.91 -1.56 0.86
CA GLY A 111 8.29 -2.87 1.09
C GLY A 111 8.12 -3.16 2.58
N SER A 112 9.15 -2.89 3.39
CA SER A 112 9.10 -3.04 4.85
C SER A 112 8.04 -2.16 5.49
N ILE A 113 7.97 -0.89 5.10
CA ILE A 113 6.98 0.06 5.63
C ILE A 113 5.56 -0.40 5.31
N ALA A 114 5.30 -0.75 4.03
CA ALA A 114 3.97 -1.17 3.60
C ALA A 114 3.48 -2.42 4.34
N ALA A 115 4.36 -3.42 4.49
CA ALA A 115 4.04 -4.65 5.20
C ALA A 115 3.78 -4.40 6.70
N ARG A 116 4.64 -3.61 7.36
CA ARG A 116 4.51 -3.30 8.78
C ARG A 116 3.25 -2.49 9.08
N GLN A 117 2.91 -1.53 8.21
CA GLN A 117 1.68 -0.75 8.34
C GLN A 117 0.44 -1.65 8.40
N PHE A 118 0.35 -2.68 7.54
CA PHE A 118 -0.78 -3.60 7.56
C PHE A 118 -0.84 -4.42 8.86
N ALA A 119 0.28 -4.98 9.29
CA ALA A 119 0.35 -5.78 10.51
C ALA A 119 -0.06 -4.98 11.76
N LEU A 120 0.35 -3.71 11.84
CA LEU A 120 0.02 -2.81 12.95
C LEU A 120 -1.44 -2.36 12.95
N LEU A 121 -2.01 -2.10 11.77
CA LEU A 121 -3.39 -1.63 11.64
C LEU A 121 -4.42 -2.75 11.75
N ASN A 122 -4.01 -4.00 11.50
CA ASN A 122 -4.88 -5.17 11.49
C ASN A 122 -4.35 -6.29 12.41
N PRO A 123 -4.14 -6.04 13.72
CA PRO A 123 -3.51 -7.02 14.62
C PRO A 123 -4.30 -8.34 14.75
N ASP A 124 -5.63 -8.27 14.57
CA ASP A 124 -6.53 -9.42 14.66
C ASP A 124 -6.64 -10.19 13.32
N HIS A 125 -6.02 -9.71 12.24
CA HIS A 125 -6.13 -10.33 10.93
C HIS A 125 -5.25 -11.59 10.83
N PRO A 126 -5.74 -12.72 10.27
CA PRO A 126 -5.00 -13.98 10.22
C PRO A 126 -3.62 -13.88 9.55
N GLN A 127 -3.48 -12.97 8.59
CA GLN A 127 -2.23 -12.74 7.85
C GLN A 127 -1.32 -11.67 8.48
N ALA A 128 -1.72 -11.01 9.57
CA ALA A 128 -0.91 -9.97 10.19
C ALA A 128 0.50 -10.47 10.62
N PRO A 129 0.66 -11.68 11.20
CA PRO A 129 1.99 -12.22 11.50
C PRO A 129 2.86 -12.40 10.25
N GLN A 130 2.26 -12.84 9.13
CA GLN A 130 2.96 -13.00 7.86
C GLN A 130 3.46 -11.66 7.32
N PHE A 131 2.66 -10.60 7.41
CA PHE A 131 3.07 -9.26 7.00
C PHE A 131 4.13 -8.66 7.94
N ALA A 132 4.08 -8.95 9.23
CA ALA A 132 5.14 -8.56 10.16
C ALA A 132 6.48 -9.21 9.76
N GLN A 133 6.47 -10.52 9.47
CA GLN A 133 7.66 -11.22 8.98
C GLN A 133 8.17 -10.64 7.65
N LEU A 134 7.28 -10.41 6.69
CA LEU A 134 7.65 -9.82 5.40
C LEU A 134 8.26 -8.43 5.56
N ALA A 135 7.81 -7.66 6.55
CA ALA A 135 8.40 -6.37 6.89
C ALA A 135 9.84 -6.50 7.40
N ASP A 136 10.11 -7.48 8.25
CA ASP A 136 11.43 -7.73 8.83
C ASP A 136 12.42 -8.24 7.78
N GLU A 137 11.97 -9.14 6.90
CA GLU A 137 12.77 -9.65 5.77
C GLU A 137 13.21 -8.52 4.83
N ASN A 138 12.26 -7.66 4.43
CA ASN A 138 12.56 -6.50 3.60
C ASN A 138 13.50 -5.52 4.30
N LEU A 139 13.32 -5.27 5.61
CA LEU A 139 14.23 -4.41 6.37
C LEU A 139 15.66 -4.99 6.42
N GLN A 140 15.78 -6.32 6.53
CA GLN A 140 17.08 -6.98 6.51
C GLN A 140 17.77 -6.82 5.15
N LEU A 141 17.03 -6.96 4.05
CA LEU A 141 17.56 -6.73 2.70
C LEU A 141 18.02 -5.29 2.51
N TYR A 142 17.22 -4.31 2.94
CA TYR A 142 17.62 -2.90 2.95
C TYR A 142 18.93 -2.67 3.72
N ARG A 143 19.04 -3.23 4.93
CA ARG A 143 20.26 -3.10 5.75
C ARG A 143 21.49 -3.74 5.09
N LYS A 144 21.33 -4.90 4.44
CA LYS A 144 22.41 -5.56 3.70
C LYS A 144 22.87 -4.72 2.52
N ASP A 145 21.93 -4.20 1.75
CA ASP A 145 22.22 -3.33 0.61
C ASP A 145 22.93 -2.04 1.02
N LEU A 146 22.43 -1.36 2.06
CA LEU A 146 23.07 -0.16 2.61
C LEU A 146 24.49 -0.44 3.08
N LYS A 147 24.72 -1.56 3.80
CA LYS A 147 26.07 -1.97 4.21
C LYS A 147 26.97 -2.19 3.00
N ARG A 148 26.50 -2.90 1.97
CA ARG A 148 27.27 -3.15 0.74
C ARG A 148 27.65 -1.86 0.03
N GLN A 149 26.73 -0.90 -0.08
CA GLN A 149 27.00 0.41 -0.68
C GLN A 149 28.04 1.20 0.12
N LEU A 150 27.95 1.16 1.45
CA LEU A 150 28.90 1.84 2.34
C LEU A 150 30.27 1.15 2.38
N THR A 151 30.35 -0.19 2.29
CA THR A 151 31.63 -0.91 2.29
C THR A 151 32.26 -1.04 0.91
N GLY A 152 31.47 -0.99 -0.16
CA GLY A 152 31.91 -1.14 -1.56
C GLY A 152 32.50 0.14 -2.17
N ASN A 153 32.14 1.32 -1.64
CA ASN A 153 32.71 2.62 -2.06
C ASN A 153 33.90 3.07 -1.20
N VAL A 154 34.39 2.24 -0.27
CA VAL A 154 35.60 2.53 0.51
C VAL A 154 36.83 2.05 -0.27
N ILE A 155 37.36 2.94 -1.10
CA ILE A 155 38.81 2.99 -1.28
C ILE A 155 39.42 3.29 0.10
N GLY A 156 40.04 2.27 0.72
CA GLY A 156 41.15 2.41 1.67
C GLY A 156 40.87 2.98 3.07
N ASN A 157 40.97 2.11 4.08
CA ASN A 157 41.66 2.37 5.36
C ASN A 157 41.27 3.54 6.30
N VAL A 158 40.00 3.86 6.56
CA VAL A 158 39.70 4.90 7.58
C VAL A 158 38.56 4.51 8.55
N ILE A 159 39.00 4.02 9.72
CA ILE A 159 38.36 4.14 11.05
C ILE A 159 37.14 3.24 11.33
N THR A 160 37.37 1.93 11.48
CA THR A 160 36.50 1.07 12.32
C THR A 160 36.87 1.15 13.81
N GLY A 161 37.65 2.16 14.22
CA GLY A 161 38.28 2.21 15.53
C GLY A 161 37.69 3.13 16.60
N ALA A 162 36.80 4.11 16.29
CA ALA A 162 36.50 5.14 17.30
C ALA A 162 35.11 5.83 17.30
N LEU A 163 34.17 5.53 16.40
CA LEU A 163 32.90 6.29 16.32
C LEU A 163 31.63 5.43 16.42
N GLY A 164 31.63 4.47 17.35
CA GLY A 164 30.48 3.62 17.63
C GLY A 164 29.33 4.25 18.43
N TYR A 165 29.33 5.57 18.73
CA TYR A 165 28.40 6.14 19.73
C TYR A 165 27.63 7.41 19.38
N ALA A 166 27.66 7.95 18.15
CA ALA A 166 27.07 9.29 17.90
C ALA A 166 26.06 9.42 16.74
N VAL A 167 25.53 8.33 16.19
CA VAL A 167 24.51 8.38 15.12
C VAL A 167 23.46 7.31 15.44
N THR A 168 22.44 7.59 16.26
CA THR A 168 21.10 7.99 15.79
C THR A 168 20.34 8.79 16.88
N GLY A 169 20.95 9.87 17.39
CA GLY A 169 20.19 10.88 18.11
C GLY A 169 19.32 11.67 17.13
N SER A 170 18.01 11.43 17.16
CA SER A 170 16.95 12.02 16.31
C SER A 170 16.73 11.38 14.93
N LEU A 171 15.83 10.39 14.87
CA LEU A 171 15.22 9.88 13.64
C LEU A 171 13.83 10.48 13.38
N ILE A 172 13.44 11.55 14.09
CA ILE A 172 12.15 12.23 13.89
C ILE A 172 12.43 13.71 13.61
N GLY A 173 12.92 13.99 12.40
CA GLY A 173 12.83 15.31 11.77
C GLY A 173 11.47 15.48 11.11
N PRO A 174 10.97 16.73 10.97
CA PRO A 174 9.56 17.00 10.74
C PRO A 174 9.12 16.45 9.38
N LEU A 175 8.07 15.63 9.42
CA LEU A 175 7.35 15.18 8.23
C LEU A 175 6.98 16.41 7.40
N ASN A 176 7.60 16.54 6.22
CA ASN A 176 7.10 17.44 5.21
C ASN A 176 5.61 17.14 5.00
N SER A 177 4.80 18.17 5.13
CA SER A 177 3.35 18.19 5.18
C SER A 177 2.69 17.80 3.84
N LEU A 178 2.99 16.61 3.33
CA LEU A 178 2.13 15.96 2.36
C LEU A 178 0.83 15.65 3.09
N GLN A 179 -0.22 16.39 2.71
CA GLN A 179 -1.60 16.23 3.15
C GLN A 179 -1.96 14.75 3.18
N THR A 180 -1.76 14.14 4.35
CA THR A 180 -2.16 12.77 4.58
C THR A 180 -3.63 12.86 4.93
N SER A 181 -4.49 12.88 3.90
CA SER A 181 -5.91 12.61 4.08
C SER A 181 -6.04 11.13 4.46
N PHE A 182 -5.84 10.83 5.74
CA PHE A 182 -6.37 9.60 6.32
C PHE A 182 -7.89 9.70 6.23
N CYS A 183 -8.48 9.07 5.22
CA CYS A 183 -9.89 8.72 5.30
C CYS A 183 -10.00 7.64 6.39
N CYS A 184 -10.36 8.06 7.60
CA CYS A 184 -10.76 7.14 8.66
C CYS A 184 -12.00 6.37 8.21
N CYS A 185 -11.80 5.16 7.67
CA CYS A 185 -12.86 4.18 7.56
C CYS A 185 -13.06 3.56 8.95
N GLY A 186 -14.11 3.99 9.64
CA GLY A 186 -14.52 3.42 10.90
C GLY A 186 -14.83 1.93 10.73
N ALA A 187 -14.01 1.08 11.37
CA ALA A 187 -14.46 -0.25 11.74
C ALA A 187 -15.63 -0.06 12.71
N ASN A 188 -16.82 -0.48 12.27
CA ASN A 188 -18.02 -0.47 13.09
C ASN A 188 -17.86 -1.48 14.24
N ARG A 189 -17.16 -1.10 15.32
CA ARG A 189 -17.22 -1.79 16.61
C ARG A 189 -18.28 -1.09 17.44
N PRO A 190 -19.34 -1.77 17.91
CA PRO A 190 -20.22 -1.20 18.91
C PRO A 190 -19.45 -1.14 20.24
N TRP A 191 -18.85 0.01 20.55
CA TRP A 191 -18.34 0.26 21.90
C TRP A 191 -19.54 0.45 22.82
N GLY A 192 -19.87 -0.61 23.55
CA GLY A 192 -20.86 -0.61 24.59
C GLY A 192 -20.50 0.34 25.74
N LYS A 193 -21.55 1.00 26.22
CA LYS A 193 -21.83 1.45 27.60
C LYS A 193 -20.85 2.42 28.29
N ALA A 194 -21.42 3.62 28.52
CA ALA A 194 -21.34 4.45 29.73
C ALA A 194 -20.04 4.41 30.55
N TRP A 195 -19.30 5.53 30.53
CA TRP A 195 -18.38 5.91 31.60
C TRP A 195 -18.99 7.08 32.38
N PRO A 196 -18.99 7.05 33.72
CA PRO A 196 -19.61 8.07 34.55
C PRO A 196 -18.77 9.35 34.56
N SER A 197 -19.45 10.50 34.51
CA SER A 197 -18.85 11.82 34.61
C SER A 197 -18.09 11.98 35.94
N VAL A 198 -16.79 12.25 35.85
CA VAL A 198 -15.95 12.67 36.99
C VAL A 198 -16.31 14.13 37.34
N PRO A 199 -16.60 14.47 38.61
CA PRO A 199 -16.99 15.82 38.98
C PRO A 199 -15.80 16.79 38.95
N LYS A 200 -16.01 17.98 38.41
CA LYS A 200 -15.02 19.08 38.38
C LYS A 200 -14.77 19.58 39.80
N ARG A 201 -13.55 19.43 40.29
CA ARG A 201 -13.08 20.03 41.56
C ARG A 201 -12.68 21.48 41.31
N ASN A 202 -13.48 22.42 41.79
CA ASN A 202 -13.16 23.85 41.83
C ASN A 202 -12.07 24.10 42.88
N TRP A 203 -11.00 24.79 42.48
CA TRP A 203 -10.10 25.48 43.39
C TRP A 203 -10.17 26.97 43.07
N ILE A 204 -10.77 27.71 44.00
CA ILE A 204 -10.79 29.17 44.05
C ILE A 204 -9.72 29.56 45.07
N TRP A 205 -8.86 30.51 44.71
CA TRP A 205 -8.18 31.38 45.68
C TRP A 205 -8.94 32.70 45.71
#